data_AF-A0A196MM10-F1
#
_entry.id   AF-A0A196MM10-F1
#
_cell.length_a   1.000
_cell.length_b   1.000
_cell.length_c   1.000
_cell.angle_alpha   90.00
_cell.angle_beta   90.00
_cell.angle_gamma   90.00
#
_symmetry.space_group_name_H-M   'P 1'
#
loop_
_entity.id
_entity.type
_entity.pdbx_description
1 polymer ?
#
loop_
_entity_poly.entity_id
_entity_poly.type
_entity_poly.pdbx_seq_one_letter_code
_entity_poly.pdbx_strand_id
1 'polypeptide(L)' 'MVNDITSAECLERARMHEQLARSTDDVSARKMHQAMAAEFRRRAEAGGVEAAPVNRPLLELSAAPFQ' A
#
# COMPACT_ATOMS: atom_id res chain seq x y z
N MET A 1 16.91 0.95 -14.76
CA MET A 1 15.58 0.94 -15.41
C MET A 1 14.57 1.04 -14.30
N VAL A 2 13.89 2.17 -14.18
CA VAL A 2 12.76 2.30 -13.25
C VAL A 2 11.64 1.51 -13.93
N ASN A 3 11.29 0.35 -13.36
CA ASN A 3 10.15 -0.42 -13.86
C ASN A 3 8.89 0.37 -13.48
N ASP A 4 8.46 1.26 -14.37
CA ASP A 4 7.16 1.92 -14.32
C ASP A 4 6.10 0.83 -14.37
N ILE A 5 5.56 0.48 -13.20
CA ILE A 5 4.50 -0.51 -13.08
C ILE A 5 3.26 0.10 -13.75
N THR A 6 2.83 -0.50 -14.85
CA THR A 6 1.70 0.01 -15.62
C THR A 6 0.41 -0.05 -14.79
N SER A 7 -0.60 0.74 -15.17
CA SER A 7 -1.92 0.71 -14.50
C SER A 7 -2.53 -0.70 -14.50
N ALA A 8 -2.33 -1.47 -15.58
CA ALA A 8 -2.77 -2.86 -15.67
C ALA A 8 -2.06 -3.78 -14.66
N GLU A 9 -0.74 -3.67 -14.52
CA GLU A 9 0.02 -4.43 -13.52
C GLU A 9 -0.33 -4.03 -12.09
N CYS A 10 -0.67 -2.75 -11.85
CA CYS A 10 -1.20 -2.31 -10.57
C CYS A 10 -2.53 -2.99 -10.25
N LEU A 11 -3.46 -3.08 -11.21
CA LEU A 11 -4.73 -3.78 -11.00
C LEU A 11 -4.54 -5.28 -10.77
N GLU A 12 -3.60 -5.91 -11.47
CA GLU A 12 -3.28 -7.32 -11.28
C GLU A 12 -2.69 -7.58 -9.88
N ARG A 13 -1.74 -6.75 -9.45
CA ARG A 13 -1.17 -6.81 -8.09
C ARG A 13 -2.22 -6.55 -7.01
N ALA A 14 -3.16 -5.63 -7.25
CA ALA A 14 -4.26 -5.39 -6.33
C ALA A 14 -5.12 -6.65 -6.14
N ARG A 15 -5.50 -7.33 -7.24
CA ARG A 15 -6.27 -8.58 -7.20
C ARG A 15 -5.51 -9.70 -6.50
N MET A 16 -4.20 -9.82 -6.74
CA MET A 16 -3.35 -10.79 -6.07
C MET A 16 -3.34 -10.58 -4.55
N HIS A 17 -3.16 -9.33 -4.10
CA HIS A 17 -3.21 -9.01 -2.67
C HIS A 17 -4.60 -9.22 -2.06
N GLU A 18 -5.69 -8.99 -2.80
CA GLU A 18 -7.03 -9.33 -2.33
C GLU A 18 -7.23 -10.85 -2.15
N GLN A 19 -6.67 -11.67 -3.03
CA GLN A 19 -6.70 -13.12 -2.88
C GLN A 19 -5.87 -13.57 -1.67
N LEU A 20 -4.65 -13.03 -1.51
CA LEU A 20 -3.82 -13.29 -0.33
C LEU A 20 -4.54 -12.91 0.95
N ALA A 21 -5.21 -11.76 0.99
CA ALA A 21 -5.98 -11.33 2.17
C ALA A 21 -7.11 -12.32 2.52
N ARG A 22 -7.75 -12.95 1.53
CA ARG A 22 -8.82 -13.93 1.74
C ARG A 22 -8.29 -15.28 2.25
N SER A 23 -7.10 -15.69 1.82
CA SER A 23 -6.45 -16.92 2.27
C SER A 23 -5.60 -16.75 3.54
N THR A 24 -5.49 -15.53 4.07
CA THR A 24 -4.67 -15.25 5.26
C THR A 24 -5.55 -15.24 6.51
N ASP A 25 -5.29 -16.20 7.41
CA ASP A 25 -5.96 -16.28 8.71
C ASP A 25 -5.43 -15.23 9.71
N ASP A 26 -4.16 -14.84 9.57
CA ASP A 26 -3.57 -13.80 10.40
C ASP A 26 -4.20 -12.43 10.12
N VAL A 27 -4.79 -11.84 11.16
CA VAL A 27 -5.55 -10.59 11.06
C VAL A 27 -4.66 -9.41 10.66
N SER A 28 -3.40 -9.40 11.11
CA SER A 28 -2.46 -8.32 10.83
C SER A 28 -1.99 -8.37 9.37
N ALA A 29 -1.57 -9.55 8.91
CA ALA A 29 -1.14 -9.80 7.54
C ALA A 29 -2.29 -9.59 6.54
N ARG A 30 -3.52 -10.00 6.90
CA ARG A 30 -4.72 -9.72 6.10
C ARG A 30 -4.95 -8.22 5.91
N LYS A 31 -4.81 -7.41 6.97
CA LYS A 31 -4.93 -5.94 6.88
C LYS A 31 -3.83 -5.32 6.02
N MET A 32 -2.59 -5.83 6.11
CA MET A 32 -1.51 -5.38 5.22
C MET A 32 -1.81 -5.67 3.75
N HIS A 33 -2.28 -6.88 3.43
CA HIS A 33 -2.67 -7.23 2.06
C HIS A 33 -3.82 -6.36 1.54
N GLN A 34 -4.82 -6.08 2.38
CA GLN A 34 -5.90 -5.15 2.02
C GLN A 34 -5.39 -3.73 1.77
N ALA A 35 -4.48 -3.22 2.61
CA ALA A 35 -3.88 -1.91 2.45
C ALA A 35 -3.06 -1.82 1.14
N MET A 36 -2.25 -2.83 0.85
CA MET A 36 -1.50 -2.92 -0.41
C MET A 36 -2.43 -2.97 -1.62
N ALA A 37 -3.49 -3.78 -1.59
CA ALA A 37 -4.47 -3.83 -2.69
C ALA A 37 -5.18 -2.48 -2.92
N ALA A 38 -5.44 -1.72 -1.86
CA ALA A 38 -5.99 -0.37 -1.96
C ALA A 38 -4.98 0.61 -2.56
N GLU A 39 -3.70 0.52 -2.18
CA GLU A 39 -2.62 1.34 -2.72
C GLU A 39 -2.42 1.09 -4.22
N PHE A 40 -2.35 -0.18 -4.63
CA PHE A 40 -2.20 -0.53 -6.04
C PHE A 40 -3.39 -0.06 -6.89
N ARG A 41 -4.63 -0.14 -6.37
CA ARG A 41 -5.80 0.44 -7.06
C ARG A 41 -5.67 1.96 -7.26
N ARG A 42 -5.29 2.69 -6.21
CA ARG A 42 -5.06 4.14 -6.31
C ARG A 42 -3.95 4.48 -7.30
N ARG A 43 -2.90 3.67 -7.36
CA ARG A 43 -1.76 3.84 -8.30
C ARG A 43 -2.17 3.57 -9.75
N ALA A 44 -3.09 2.61 -9.97
CA ALA A 44 -3.69 2.35 -11.27
C ALA A 44 -4.54 3.53 -11.77
N GLU A 45 -5.28 4.19 -10.87
CA GLU A 45 -6.12 5.36 -11.18
C GLU A 45 -5.29 6.64 -11.36
N ALA A 46 -4.21 6.80 -10.61
CA ALA A 46 -3.32 7.96 -10.67
C ALA A 46 -2.33 7.95 -11.85
N GLY A 47 -2.41 6.94 -12.74
CA GLY A 47 -1.60 6.92 -13.97
C GLY A 47 -0.12 6.58 -13.76
N GLY A 48 0.20 5.64 -12.86
CA GLY A 48 1.53 5.01 -12.79
C GLY A 48 2.62 5.80 -12.07
N VAL A 49 2.34 7.01 -11.58
CA VAL A 49 3.37 7.84 -10.92
C VAL A 49 3.55 7.43 -9.45
N GLU A 50 4.51 6.53 -9.22
CA GLU A 50 5.39 6.47 -8.05
C GLU A 50 4.82 6.94 -6.69
N ALA A 51 3.69 6.37 -6.24
CA ALA A 51 3.27 6.52 -4.85
C ALA A 51 4.18 5.64 -3.97
N ALA A 52 5.22 6.24 -3.40
CA ALA A 52 6.13 5.58 -2.46
C ALA A 52 5.35 4.83 -1.36
N PRO A 53 5.85 3.65 -0.91
CA PRO A 53 5.18 2.86 0.10
C PRO A 53 4.98 3.72 1.35
N VAL A 54 3.73 3.83 1.79
CA VAL A 54 3.34 4.54 3.01
C VAL A 54 3.83 3.74 4.21
N ASN A 55 5.14 3.77 4.46
CA ASN A 55 5.71 3.62 5.80
C ASN A 55 5.34 4.89 6.56
N ARG A 56 4.08 4.98 7.00
CA ARG A 56 3.72 5.84 8.12
C ARG A 56 3.76 4.98 9.38
N PRO A 57 4.87 4.93 10.13
CA PRO A 57 4.70 5.00 11.56
C PRO A 57 4.08 6.39 11.82
N LEU A 58 2.76 6.43 11.97
CA LEU A 58 2.09 7.57 12.59
C LEU A 58 2.48 7.55 14.07
N LEU A 59 3.74 7.82 14.38
CA LEU A 59 4.17 8.08 15.74
C LEU A 59 4.21 9.59 15.90
N GLU A 60 3.27 10.05 16.72
CA GLU A 60 3.02 11.43 17.08
C GLU A 60 4.31 12.22 17.26
N LEU A 61 4.44 13.30 16.50
CA LEU A 61 5.35 14.38 16.77
C LEU A 61 4.81 15.15 17.98
N SER A 62 4.99 14.62 19.18
CA SER A 62 4.73 15.35 20.42
C SER A 62 5.81 16.42 20.53
N ALA A 63 5.49 17.62 20.06
CA ALA A 63 6.21 18.83 20.39
C ALA A 63 6.26 18.97 21.91
N ALA A 64 7.48 18.94 22.48
CA ALA A 64 7.75 19.48 23.80
C ALA A 64 8.80 20.58 23.64
N PRO A 65 8.46 21.86 23.85
CA PRO A 65 9.46 22.90 23.92
C PRO A 65 10.33 22.72 25.17
N PHE A 66 11.62 22.98 24.98
CA PHE A 66 12.63 23.25 26.01
C PHE A 66 12.05 24.07 27.17
N GLN A 67 12.18 23.59 28.40
CA GLN A 67 12.43 24.38 29.62
C GLN A 67 13.25 23.53 30.59
#